data_AF-A0A4Q7NKM4-F1
#
_entry.id   AF-A0A4Q7NKM4-F1
#
_cell.length_a   1.000
_cell.length_b   1.000
_cell.length_c   1.000
_cell.angle_alpha   90.00
_cell.angle_beta   90.00
_cell.angle_gamma   90.00
#
_symmetry.space_group_name_H-M   'P 1'
#
loop_
_entity.id
_entity.type
_entity.pdbx_description
1 polymer ?
#
loop_
_entity_poly.entity_id
_entity_poly.type
_entity_poly.pdbx_seq_one_letter_code
_entity_poly.pdbx_strand_id
1 'polypeptide(L)' 'MKASELRSKDAGELGKELEGLLRAQFSLRMQLATQQLSNTSQLGKVRRDIARVRTVLREKAGK' A
#
# COMPACT_ATOMS: atom_id res chain seq x y z
N MET A 1 4.68 3.84 -5.32
CA MET A 1 5.68 4.47 -4.40
C MET A 1 7.11 4.02 -4.72
N LYS A 2 8.13 4.88 -4.50
CA LYS A 2 9.55 4.46 -4.51
C LYS A 2 9.98 4.08 -3.08
N ALA A 3 10.75 2.99 -2.96
CA ALA A 3 11.18 2.48 -1.66
C ALA A 3 12.05 3.48 -0.85
N SER A 4 12.74 4.38 -1.55
CA SER A 4 13.58 5.41 -0.95
C SER A 4 12.81 6.41 -0.08
N GLU A 5 11.61 6.80 -0.52
CA GLU A 5 10.74 7.73 0.21
C GLU A 5 10.12 7.05 1.44
N LEU A 6 9.81 5.76 1.34
CA LEU A 6 9.24 4.97 2.44
C LEU A 6 10.24 4.72 3.57
N ARG A 7 11.53 4.59 3.28
CA ARG A 7 12.56 4.42 4.34
C ARG A 7 12.75 5.68 5.18
N SER A 8 12.52 6.85 4.58
CA SER A 8 12.71 8.16 5.21
C SER A 8 11.58 8.53 6.19
N LYS A 9 10.40 7.91 6.05
CA LYS A 9 9.21 8.14 6.89
C LYS A 9 9.24 7.37 8.20
N ASP A 10 8.67 7.91 9.26
CA ASP A 10 8.66 7.28 10.58
C ASP A 10 7.78 6.03 10.67
N ALA A 11 8.06 5.14 11.63
CA ALA A 11 7.31 3.89 11.81
C ALA A 11 5.80 4.13 12.04
N GLY A 12 5.44 5.21 12.74
CA GLY A 12 4.06 5.61 12.95
C GLY A 12 3.38 6.15 11.69
N GLU A 13 4.10 6.86 10.83
CA GLU A 13 3.58 7.35 9.55
C GLU A 13 3.38 6.21 8.56
N LEU A 14 4.32 5.25 8.53
CA LEU A 14 4.20 4.03 7.72
C LEU A 14 2.97 3.20 8.10
N GLY A 15 2.61 3.15 9.39
CA GLY A 15 1.38 2.51 9.86
C GLY A 15 0.12 3.19 9.32
N LYS A 16 0.03 4.52 9.42
CA LYS A 16 -1.11 5.30 8.88
C LYS A 16 -1.23 5.16 7.37
N GLU A 17 -0.10 5.16 6.67
CA GLU A 17 -0.08 5.02 5.22
C GLU A 17 -0.47 3.61 4.77
N LEU A 18 -0.09 2.58 5.54
CA LEU A 18 -0.56 1.21 5.34
C LEU A 18 -2.07 1.11 5.45
N GLU A 19 -2.68 1.72 6.48
CA GLU A 19 -4.14 1.74 6.64
C GLU A 19 -4.83 2.46 5.48
N GLY A 20 -4.29 3.59 5.03
CA GLY A 20 -4.79 4.30 3.85
C GLY A 20 -4.76 3.44 2.58
N LEU A 21 -3.65 2.74 2.35
CA LEU A 21 -3.49 1.84 1.20
C LEU A 21 -4.44 0.63 1.27
N LEU A 22 -4.70 0.09 2.47
CA LEU A 22 -5.65 -1.00 2.66
C LEU A 22 -7.10 -0.56 2.38
N ARG A 23 -7.48 0.65 2.79
CA ARG A 23 -8.80 1.21 2.43
C ARG A 23 -8.93 1.40 0.93
N ALA A 24 -7.90 1.95 0.27
CA ALA A 24 -7.88 2.08 -1.18
C ALA A 24 -7.97 0.72 -1.90
N GLN A 25 -7.27 -0.30 -1.38
CA GLN A 25 -7.38 -1.67 -1.89
C GLN A 25 -8.80 -2.21 -1.77
N PHE A 26 -9.48 -1.98 -0.64
CA PHE A 26 -10.86 -2.40 -0.43
C PHE A 26 -11.82 -1.73 -1.42
N SER A 27 -11.71 -0.41 -1.60
CA SER A 27 -12.51 0.32 -2.60
C SER A 27 -12.28 -0.19 -4.02
N LEU A 28 -11.02 -0.44 -4.41
CA LEU A 28 -10.70 -1.01 -5.73
C LEU A 28 -11.25 -2.44 -5.91
N ARG A 29 -11.28 -3.26 -4.85
CA ARG A 29 -11.90 -4.59 -4.90
C ARG A 29 -13.42 -4.51 -5.02
N MET A 30 -14.06 -3.54 -4.35
CA MET A 30 -15.50 -3.31 -4.54
C MET A 30 -15.82 -2.84 -5.96
N GLN A 31 -15.05 -1.89 -6.50
CA GLN A 31 -15.21 -1.43 -7.89
C GLN A 31 -14.99 -2.55 -8.91
N LEU A 32 -14.09 -3.49 -8.61
CA LEU A 32 -13.89 -4.68 -9.43
C LEU A 32 -15.12 -5.60 -9.38
N ALA A 33 -15.71 -5.78 -8.19
CA ALA A 33 -16.91 -6.60 -8.01
C ALA A 33 -18.15 -6.01 -8.70
N THR A 34 -18.27 -4.67 -8.74
CA THR A 34 -19.35 -3.97 -9.46
C THR A 34 -19.10 -3.85 -10.96
N GLN A 35 -17.99 -4.40 -11.48
CA GLN A 35 -17.54 -4.28 -12.87
C GLN A 35 -17.37 -2.84 -13.38
N GLN A 36 -17.24 -1.87 -12.47
CA GLN A 36 -17.04 -0.45 -12.79
C GLN A 36 -15.57 -0.04 -12.82
N LEU A 37 -14.66 -1.01 -12.64
CA LEU A 37 -13.24 -0.73 -12.57
C LEU A 37 -12.65 -0.48 -13.96
N SER A 38 -12.38 0.80 -14.25
CA SER A 38 -11.76 1.25 -15.51
C SER A 38 -10.30 0.84 -15.66
N ASN A 39 -9.57 0.62 -14.56
CA ASN A 39 -8.13 0.34 -14.60
C ASN A 39 -7.70 -0.76 -13.62
N THR A 40 -7.60 -1.98 -14.12
CA THR A 40 -7.16 -3.17 -13.37
C THR A 40 -5.69 -3.12 -12.93
N SER A 41 -4.85 -2.30 -13.60
CA SER A 41 -3.43 -2.16 -13.23
C SER A 41 -3.24 -1.54 -11.84
N GLN A 42 -4.24 -0.77 -11.35
CA GLN A 42 -4.21 -0.13 -10.04
C GLN A 42 -4.23 -1.15 -8.90
N LEU A 43 -4.96 -2.27 -9.02
CA LEU A 43 -4.90 -3.36 -8.03
C LEU A 43 -3.47 -3.89 -7.87
N GLY A 44 -2.77 -4.10 -8.98
CA GLY A 44 -1.39 -4.60 -8.98
C GLY A 44 -0.38 -3.59 -8.41
N LYS A 45 -0.63 -2.29 -8.59
CA LYS A 45 0.19 -1.21 -8.01
C LYS A 45 -0.01 -1.12 -6.50
N VAL A 46 -1.27 -1.05 -6.04
CA VAL A 46 -1.61 -0.95 -4.61
C VAL A 46 -1.10 -2.17 -3.83
N ARG A 47 -1.23 -3.39 -4.35
CA ARG A 47 -0.64 -4.59 -3.70
C ARG A 47 0.87 -4.49 -3.52
N ARG A 48 1.59 -3.99 -4.53
CA ARG A 48 3.06 -3.82 -4.47
C ARG A 48 3.45 -2.73 -3.49
N ASP A 49 2.69 -1.65 -3.42
CA ASP A 49 2.95 -0.57 -2.47
C ASP A 49 2.70 -1.02 -1.01
N ILE A 50 1.63 -1.80 -0.74
CA ILE A 50 1.41 -2.45 0.56
C ILE A 50 2.59 -3.36 0.94
N ALA A 51 3.06 -4.18 0.00
CA ALA A 51 4.20 -5.07 0.24
C ALA A 51 5.47 -4.29 0.60
N ARG A 52 5.77 -3.20 -0.11
CA ARG A 52 6.93 -2.34 0.17
C ARG A 52 6.85 -1.70 1.55
N VAL A 53 5.70 -1.18 1.96
CA VAL A 53 5.50 -0.61 3.31
C VAL A 53 5.75 -1.66 4.39
N ARG A 54 5.20 -2.87 4.22
CA ARG A 54 5.44 -3.99 5.13
C ARG A 54 6.91 -4.41 5.20
N THR A 55 7.62 -4.42 4.07
CA THR A 55 9.05 -4.72 4.03
C THR A 55 9.84 -3.67 4.81
N VAL A 56 9.59 -2.38 4.61
CA VAL A 56 10.29 -1.31 5.34
C VAL A 56 9.99 -1.34 6.83
N LEU A 57 8.74 -1.62 7.23
CA LEU A 57 8.39 -1.81 8.65
C LEU A 57 9.19 -2.95 9.28
N ARG A 58 9.36 -4.07 8.55
CA ARG A 58 10.17 -5.21 9.02
C ARG A 58 11.67 -4.88 9.06
N GLU A 59 12.18 -4.15 8.06
CA GLU A 59 13.57 -3.65 8.05
C GLU A 59 13.85 -2.73 9.25
N LYS A 60 12.88 -1.90 9.66
CA LYS A 60 13.00 -1.02 10.84
C LYS A 60 12.85 -1.76 12.17
N ALA A 61 12.03 -2.82 12.23
CA ALA A 61 11.82 -3.60 13.46
C ALA A 61 12.94 -4.62 13.74
N GLY A 62 13.66 -5.06 12.69
CA GLY A 62 14.80 -5.97 12.81
C GLY A 62 16.16 -5.28 12.99
N LYS A 63 16.16 -3.94 13.17
CA LYS A 63 17.34 -3.13 13.43
C LYS A 63 17.28 -2.61 14.86
#